data_AF-A0A4P7VRW2-F1
#
_entry.id   AF-A0A4P7VRW2-F1
#
_cell.length_a   1.000
_cell.length_b   1.000
_cell.length_c   1.000
_cell.angle_alpha   90.00
_cell.angle_beta   90.00
_cell.angle_gamma   90.00
#
_symmetry.space_group_name_H-M   'P 1'
#
loop_
_entity.id
_entity.type
_entity.pdbx_description
1 polymer ?
#
loop_
_entity_poly.entity_id
_entity_poly.type
_entity_poly.pdbx_seq_one_letter_code
_entity_poly.pdbx_strand_id
1 'polypeptide(L)'
;MVTEQPQYSVVVCIFSTWQNTEMSLISNGLRLIFTCSLSLALPCIFHTMRHSFATLLAANGIDILTISKMLTHKSVKNTQIYAKVVDERAREAANVISLK
;
A
#
# COMPACT_ATOMS: atom_id res chain seq x y z
N MET A 1 0.73 40.61 -24.02
CA MET A 1 1.86 39.81 -23.51
C MET A 1 1.27 38.49 -23.04
N VAL A 2 1.55 37.41 -23.79
CA VAL A 2 1.04 36.05 -23.52
C VAL A 2 1.69 35.53 -22.25
N THR A 3 0.88 35.12 -21.27
CA THR A 3 1.35 34.40 -20.08
C THR A 3 1.29 32.91 -20.37
N GLU A 4 2.44 32.32 -20.73
CA GLU A 4 2.61 30.87 -20.81
C GLU A 4 2.59 30.29 -19.39
N GLN A 5 1.61 29.46 -19.09
CA GLN A 5 1.57 28.64 -17.87
C GLN A 5 2.43 27.38 -18.10
N PRO A 6 3.43 27.04 -17.25
CA PRO A 6 4.10 25.77 -17.37
C PRO A 6 3.17 24.65 -16.90
N GLN A 7 3.00 23.65 -17.77
CA GLN A 7 2.16 22.48 -17.55
C GLN A 7 2.61 21.65 -16.34
N TYR A 8 1.60 21.21 -15.58
CA TYR A 8 1.62 20.22 -14.51
C TYR A 8 2.63 19.07 -14.71
N SER A 9 3.39 18.75 -13.66
CA SER A 9 3.73 17.35 -13.34
C SER A 9 3.46 17.10 -11.87
N VAL A 10 2.27 16.55 -11.64
CA VAL A 10 1.84 15.91 -10.41
C VAL A 10 2.68 14.66 -10.20
N VAL A 11 3.44 14.65 -9.11
CA VAL A 11 3.80 13.52 -8.22
C VAL A 11 5.03 13.99 -7.46
N VAL A 12 4.80 14.82 -6.46
CA VAL A 12 5.69 14.88 -5.29
C VAL A 12 4.78 14.58 -4.11
N CYS A 13 4.90 13.37 -3.58
CA CYS A 13 4.19 12.94 -2.39
C CYS A 13 4.34 14.00 -1.29
N ILE A 14 3.25 14.74 -1.04
CA ILE A 14 3.14 15.83 -0.06
C ILE A 14 3.04 15.23 1.35
N PHE A 15 4.08 14.53 1.79
CA PHE A 15 4.19 14.08 3.19
C PHE A 15 5.56 14.37 3.83
N SER A 16 6.40 15.21 3.20
CA SER A 16 7.58 15.78 3.85
C SER A 16 7.36 17.20 4.40
N THR A 17 6.22 17.84 4.12
CA THR A 17 5.92 19.21 4.59
C THR A 17 5.21 19.27 5.94
N TRP A 18 4.87 18.13 6.56
CA TRP A 18 4.51 18.10 7.98
C TRP A 18 5.72 17.81 8.89
N GLN A 19 6.93 18.15 8.44
CA GLN A 19 7.97 18.51 9.38
C GLN A 19 7.65 19.92 9.88
N ASN A 20 6.82 19.93 10.92
CA ASN A 20 6.39 21.10 11.68
C ASN A 20 7.37 22.27 11.62
N THR A 21 6.81 23.46 11.42
CA THR A 21 7.41 24.79 11.59
C THR A 21 8.01 25.02 13.00
N GLU A 22 8.12 23.98 13.83
CA GLU A 22 8.64 24.00 15.22
C GLU A 22 9.93 23.19 15.42
N MET A 23 10.51 22.57 14.38
CA MET A 23 11.80 21.87 14.51
C MET A 23 13.01 22.80 14.30
N SER A 24 13.07 23.92 14.99
CA SER A 24 14.31 24.73 15.04
C SER A 24 15.31 24.22 16.09
N LEU A 25 14.88 23.35 17.01
CA LEU A 25 15.66 23.01 18.23
C LEU A 25 16.40 21.66 18.20
N ILE A 26 16.36 20.92 17.09
CA ILE A 26 17.00 19.60 17.00
C ILE A 26 18.34 19.71 16.25
N SER A 27 19.43 19.28 16.89
CA SER A 27 20.77 19.18 16.28
C SER A 27 20.72 18.49 14.92
N ASN A 28 21.45 19.02 13.93
CA ASN A 28 21.48 18.52 12.55
C ASN A 28 21.73 17.01 12.44
N GLY A 29 22.50 16.42 13.38
CA GLY A 29 22.73 14.97 13.43
C GLY A 29 21.49 14.15 13.80
N LEU A 30 20.67 14.63 14.74
CA LEU A 30 19.45 13.91 15.16
C LEU A 30 18.34 14.01 14.11
N ARG A 31 18.28 15.13 13.37
CA ARG A 31 17.41 15.28 12.20
C ARG A 31 17.75 14.25 11.11
N LEU A 32 19.04 14.05 10.82
CA LEU A 32 19.52 13.09 9.81
C LEU A 32 19.15 11.64 10.17
N ILE A 33 19.32 11.25 11.44
CA ILE A 33 18.99 9.90 11.91
C ILE A 33 17.49 9.64 11.69
N PHE A 34 16.62 10.56 12.13
CA PHE A 34 15.18 10.38 12.03
C PHE A 34 14.68 10.37 10.58
N THR A 35 15.18 11.27 9.73
CA THR A 35 14.76 11.33 8.32
C THR A 35 15.27 10.14 7.52
N CYS A 36 16.51 9.69 7.76
CA CYS A 36 17.06 8.51 7.08
C CYS A 36 16.28 7.23 7.46
N SER A 37 16.02 7.01 8.76
CA SER A 37 15.23 5.88 9.22
C SER A 37 13.81 5.88 8.65
N LEU A 38 13.14 7.03 8.62
CA LEU A 38 11.79 7.14 8.05
C LEU A 38 11.79 6.92 6.54
N SER A 39 12.81 7.42 5.84
CA SER A 39 12.96 7.25 4.39
C SER A 39 13.20 5.78 4.00
N LEU A 40 13.90 5.01 4.83
CA LEU A 40 14.10 3.57 4.63
C LEU A 40 12.85 2.74 4.97
N ALA A 41 12.03 3.18 5.93
CA ALA A 41 10.83 2.45 6.34
C ALA A 41 9.68 2.59 5.32
N LEU A 42 9.60 3.73 4.63
CA LEU A 42 8.49 4.09 3.75
C LEU A 42 8.19 3.07 2.63
N PRO A 43 9.18 2.51 1.89
CA PRO A 43 8.93 1.50 0.86
C PRO A 43 8.32 0.20 1.43
N CYS A 44 8.80 -0.23 2.61
CA CYS A 44 8.31 -1.45 3.26
C CYS A 44 6.84 -1.29 3.69
N ILE A 45 6.48 -0.12 4.20
CA ILE A 45 5.11 0.21 4.62
C ILE A 45 4.17 0.18 3.41
N PHE A 46 4.53 0.80 2.28
CA PHE A 46 3.69 0.78 1.07
C PHE A 46 3.50 -0.63 0.52
N HIS A 47 4.56 -1.45 0.48
CA HIS A 47 4.45 -2.84 0.06
C HIS A 47 3.55 -3.65 0.99
N THR A 48 3.74 -3.51 2.31
CA THR A 48 2.93 -4.21 3.31
C THR A 48 1.46 -3.81 3.21
N MET A 49 1.17 -2.51 3.10
CA MET A 49 -0.19 -2.01 2.94
C MET A 49 -0.85 -2.55 1.67
N ARG A 50 -0.11 -2.67 0.55
CA ARG A 50 -0.61 -3.28 -0.69
C ARG A 50 -0.96 -4.76 -0.50
N HIS A 51 -0.14 -5.51 0.23
CA HIS A 51 -0.42 -6.90 0.58
C HIS A 51 -1.63 -7.03 1.50
N SER A 52 -1.74 -6.17 2.52
CA SER A 52 -2.89 -6.13 3.44
C SER A 52 -4.19 -5.81 2.71
N PHE A 53 -4.19 -4.83 1.80
CA PHE A 53 -5.35 -4.48 0.99
C PHE A 53 -5.82 -5.65 0.11
N ALA A 54 -4.90 -6.28 -0.61
CA ALA A 54 -5.22 -7.43 -1.47
C ALA A 54 -5.77 -8.62 -0.68
N THR A 55 -5.17 -8.90 0.49
CA THR A 55 -5.59 -9.99 1.38
C THR A 55 -6.98 -9.74 1.96
N LEU A 56 -7.29 -8.49 2.33
CA LEU A 56 -8.61 -8.11 2.84
C LEU A 56 -9.70 -8.27 1.77
N LEU A 57 -9.43 -7.84 0.54
CA LEU A 57 -10.40 -8.02 -0.56
C LEU A 57 -10.64 -9.50 -0.88
N ALA A 58 -9.57 -10.30 -0.90
CA ALA A 58 -9.67 -11.75 -1.10
C ALA A 58 -10.47 -12.41 0.04
N ALA A 59 -10.23 -12.01 1.28
CA ALA A 59 -10.95 -12.49 2.46
C ALA A 59 -12.46 -12.16 2.44
N ASN A 60 -12.87 -11.09 1.76
CA ASN A 60 -14.26 -10.71 1.54
C ASN A 60 -14.90 -11.41 0.32
N GLY A 61 -14.20 -12.35 -0.33
CA GLY A 61 -14.74 -13.14 -1.44
C GLY A 61 -14.77 -12.40 -2.78
N ILE A 62 -13.98 -11.33 -2.94
CA ILE A 62 -13.87 -10.61 -4.21
C ILE A 62 -12.99 -11.40 -5.18
N ASP A 63 -13.42 -11.47 -6.44
CA ASP A 63 -12.70 -12.17 -7.50
C ASP A 63 -11.27 -11.61 -7.74
N ILE A 64 -10.34 -12.51 -8.04
CA ILE A 64 -8.91 -12.20 -8.16
C ILE A 64 -8.59 -11.31 -9.35
N LEU A 65 -9.37 -11.37 -10.44
CA LEU A 65 -9.21 -10.49 -11.60
C LEU A 65 -9.58 -9.05 -11.22
N THR A 66 -10.61 -8.90 -10.39
CA THR A 66 -11.06 -7.60 -9.88
C THR A 66 -10.00 -6.99 -8.96
N ILE A 67 -9.45 -7.77 -8.03
CA ILE A 67 -8.34 -7.35 -7.17
C ILE A 67 -7.11 -6.97 -8.02
N SER A 68 -6.81 -7.75 -9.05
CA SER A 68 -5.69 -7.47 -9.96
C SER A 68 -5.84 -6.14 -10.71
N LYS A 69 -7.07 -5.78 -11.10
CA LYS A 69 -7.38 -4.47 -11.70
C LYS A 69 -7.24 -3.33 -10.69
N MET A 70 -7.74 -3.52 -9.46
CA MET A 70 -7.61 -2.53 -8.38
C MET A 70 -6.15 -2.25 -7.98
N LEU A 71 -5.29 -3.28 -8.03
CA LEU A 71 -3.86 -3.17 -7.78
C LEU A 71 -3.06 -2.75 -9.02
N THR A 72 -3.73 -2.51 -10.16
CA THR A 72 -3.12 -2.12 -11.44
C THR A 72 -2.00 -3.08 -11.88
N HIS A 73 -2.19 -4.39 -11.68
CA HIS A 73 -1.22 -5.39 -12.11
C HIS A 73 -1.39 -5.70 -13.60
N LYS A 74 -0.29 -5.60 -14.37
CA LYS A 74 -0.25 -5.99 -15.79
C LYS A 74 -0.48 -7.50 -16.01
N SER A 75 -0.15 -8.31 -15.01
CA SER A 75 -0.33 -9.77 -15.05
C SER A 75 -1.01 -10.25 -13.77
N VAL A 76 -2.02 -11.10 -13.93
CA VAL A 76 -2.77 -11.72 -12.82
C VAL A 76 -1.90 -12.69 -12.02
N LYS A 77 -0.80 -13.18 -12.60
CA LYS A 77 0.12 -14.13 -11.95
C LYS A 77 0.63 -13.64 -10.59
N ASN A 78 0.88 -12.33 -10.45
CA ASN A 78 1.35 -11.75 -9.19
C ASN A 78 0.24 -11.64 -8.14
N THR A 79 -1.02 -11.56 -8.57
CA THR A 79 -2.19 -11.47 -7.70
C THR A 79 -2.65 -12.86 -7.25
N GLN A 80 -2.36 -13.92 -8.02
CA GLN A 80 -2.72 -15.31 -7.68
C GLN A 80 -2.20 -15.77 -6.32
N ILE A 81 -1.15 -15.14 -5.78
CA ILE A 81 -0.64 -15.47 -4.44
C ILE A 81 -1.72 -15.32 -3.35
N TYR A 82 -2.65 -14.38 -3.52
CA TYR A 82 -3.71 -14.09 -2.56
C TYR A 82 -4.89 -15.06 -2.67
N ALA A 83 -5.01 -15.81 -3.77
CA ALA A 83 -6.10 -16.77 -3.96
C ALA A 83 -6.06 -17.91 -2.92
N LYS A 84 -4.87 -18.27 -2.44
CA LYS A 84 -4.69 -19.29 -1.39
C LYS A 84 -5.44 -18.97 -0.09
N VAL A 85 -5.62 -17.68 0.22
CA VAL A 85 -6.34 -17.24 1.43
C VAL A 85 -7.84 -17.53 1.31
N VAL A 86 -8.37 -17.52 0.09
CA VAL A 86 -9.78 -17.83 -0.19
C VAL A 86 -10.03 -19.34 -0.03
N ASP A 87 -9.14 -20.18 -0.55
CA ASP A 87 -9.25 -21.65 -0.48
C ASP A 87 -9.30 -22.16 0.97
N GLU A 88 -8.45 -21.59 1.85
CA GLU A 88 -8.44 -21.93 3.27
C GLU A 88 -9.77 -21.60 3.96
N ARG A 89 -10.35 -20.43 3.67
CA ARG A 89 -11.66 -20.03 4.20
C ARG A 89 -12.80 -20.88 3.66
N ALA A 90 -12.78 -21.20 2.36
CA ALA A 90 -13.78 -22.06 1.75
C ALA A 90 -13.77 -23.46 2.38
N ARG A 91 -12.58 -24.01 2.64
CA ARG A 91 -12.41 -25.28 3.33
C ARG A 91 -12.93 -25.24 4.77
N GLU A 92 -12.64 -24.17 5.50
CA GLU A 92 -13.12 -23.98 6.86
C GLU A 92 -14.66 -23.89 6.91
N ALA A 93 -15.27 -23.12 5.99
CA ALA A 93 -16.72 -23.04 5.86
C ALA A 93 -17.38 -24.40 5.52
N ALA A 94 -16.75 -25.20 4.65
CA ALA A 94 -17.23 -26.54 4.32
C ALA A 94 -17.20 -27.49 5.53
N ASN A 95 -16.17 -27.41 6.37
CA ASN A 95 -16.05 -28.22 7.59
C ASN A 95 -17.14 -27.90 8.63
N VAL A 96 -17.56 -26.62 8.74
CA VAL A 96 -18.65 -26.22 9.64
C VAL A 96 -19.98 -26.87 9.25
N ILE A 97 -20.22 -27.04 7.95
CA ILE A 97 -21.46 -27.65 7.43
C ILE A 97 -21.43 -29.17 7.59
N SER A 98 -20.25 -29.79 7.58
CA SER A 98 -20.09 -31.26 7.61
C SER A 98 -20.26 -31.90 9.00
N LEU A 99 -20.69 -31.17 10.03
CA LEU A 99 -20.87 -31.69 11.39
C LEU A 99 -22.31 -31.54 11.92
N LYS A 100 -23.27 -32.10 11.20
CA LYS A 100 -24.56 -32.47 11.79
C LYS A 100 -25.10 -33.77 11.21
#